data_AF-A0A524KTX1-F1
#
_entry.id   AF-A0A524KTX1-F1
#
_cell.length_a   1.000
_cell.length_b   1.000
_cell.length_c   1.000
_cell.angle_alpha   90.00
_cell.angle_beta   90.00
_cell.angle_gamma   90.00
#
_symmetry.space_group_name_H-M   'P 1'
#
loop_
_entity.id
_entity.type
_entity.pdbx_description
1 polymer ?
#
loop_
_entity_poly.entity_id
_entity_poly.type
_entity_poly.pdbx_seq_one_letter_code
_entity_poly.pdbx_strand_id
1 'polypeptide(L)'
;VNESTAIVLNSKVYEKGKTAVILVGGGSPKNFMLQTEPQIQEILRIKEVGQDYFIQITDARVDTGGLSGATPKEAVTWGKIDPKEVEKSVIVYTDSTIALPLITAYIMQNAAPKKLKKLYDRKGELMKKLRDSYFENFRETAPKEMSRIEELLSNNF
;
A
#
# COMPACT_ATOMS: atom_id res chain seq x y z
N VAL A 1 -8.62 -2.79 5.63
CA VAL A 1 -7.22 -2.48 5.31
C VAL A 1 -6.30 -3.70 5.39
N ASN A 2 -6.46 -4.62 6.36
CA ASN A 2 -5.52 -5.74 6.55
C ASN A 2 -5.28 -6.62 5.31
N GLU A 3 -6.32 -6.97 4.54
CA GLU A 3 -6.16 -7.80 3.33
C GLU A 3 -5.29 -7.12 2.26
N SER A 4 -5.51 -5.82 2.01
CA SER A 4 -4.67 -5.05 1.08
C SER A 4 -3.25 -4.84 1.62
N THR A 5 -3.11 -4.64 2.93
CA THR A 5 -1.81 -4.58 3.60
C THR A 5 -1.02 -5.89 3.44
N ALA A 6 -1.68 -7.04 3.59
CA ALA A 6 -1.06 -8.35 3.42
C ALA A 6 -0.51 -8.54 1.99
N ILE A 7 -1.22 -8.02 0.98
CA ILE A 7 -0.77 -8.05 -0.42
C ILE A 7 0.50 -7.22 -0.61
N VAL A 8 0.51 -5.97 -0.11
CA VAL A 8 1.65 -5.05 -0.22
C VAL A 8 2.87 -5.64 0.49
N LEU A 9 2.70 -6.08 1.74
CA LEU A 9 3.75 -6.71 2.52
C LEU A 9 4.31 -7.95 1.83
N ASN A 10 3.45 -8.83 1.32
CA ASN A 10 3.90 -10.03 0.62
C ASN A 10 4.72 -9.69 -0.63
N SER A 11 4.29 -8.70 -1.41
CA SER A 11 5.04 -8.27 -2.60
C SER A 11 6.45 -7.82 -2.23
N LYS A 12 6.59 -6.98 -1.20
CA LYS A 12 7.87 -6.35 -0.88
C LYS A 12 8.80 -7.20 -0.01
N VAL A 13 8.28 -7.77 1.06
CA VAL A 13 9.10 -8.49 2.05
C VAL A 13 9.34 -9.92 1.62
N TYR A 14 8.29 -10.63 1.19
CA TYR A 14 8.37 -12.07 0.93
C TYR A 14 8.74 -12.40 -0.52
N GLU A 15 8.15 -11.70 -1.50
CA GLU A 15 8.43 -11.91 -2.93
C GLU A 15 9.57 -11.04 -3.44
N LYS A 16 10.06 -10.07 -2.64
CA LYS A 16 11.11 -9.10 -3.02
C LYS A 16 10.82 -8.39 -4.35
N GLY A 17 9.54 -8.15 -4.61
CA GLY A 17 9.04 -7.43 -5.76
C GLY A 17 8.81 -5.96 -5.47
N LYS A 18 8.30 -5.25 -6.48
CA LYS A 18 7.90 -3.84 -6.39
C LYS A 18 6.38 -3.71 -6.30
N THR A 19 5.90 -2.63 -5.71
CA THR A 19 4.48 -2.30 -5.63
C THR A 19 4.16 -1.02 -6.39
N ALA A 20 2.95 -0.94 -6.92
CA ALA A 20 2.47 0.20 -7.65
C ALA A 20 1.01 0.45 -7.30
N VAL A 21 0.64 1.71 -7.19
CA VAL A 21 -0.77 2.13 -7.08
C VAL A 21 -1.16 2.95 -8.31
N ILE A 22 -2.30 2.57 -8.90
CA ILE A 22 -2.98 3.36 -9.93
C ILE A 22 -4.31 3.80 -9.31
N LEU A 23 -4.40 5.09 -9.01
CA LEU A 23 -5.53 5.70 -8.33
C LEU A 23 -6.39 6.42 -9.36
N VAL A 24 -7.64 5.99 -9.49
CA VAL A 24 -8.62 6.63 -10.38
C VAL A 24 -9.57 7.45 -9.53
N GLY A 25 -9.51 8.77 -9.67
CA GLY A 25 -10.21 9.74 -8.85
C GLY A 25 -9.46 10.09 -7.56
N GLY A 26 -10.21 10.19 -6.46
CA GLY A 26 -9.72 10.62 -5.15
C GLY A 26 -10.56 10.09 -3.99
N GLY A 27 -10.67 10.89 -2.92
CA GLY A 27 -11.54 10.59 -1.79
C GLY A 27 -11.16 9.34 -0.99
N SER A 28 -12.18 8.66 -0.45
CA SER A 28 -12.01 7.48 0.41
C SER A 28 -11.25 6.33 -0.28
N PRO A 29 -11.53 5.97 -1.55
CA PRO A 29 -10.77 4.92 -2.24
C PRO A 29 -9.26 5.20 -2.32
N LYS A 30 -8.86 6.46 -2.60
CA LYS A 30 -7.45 6.87 -2.57
C LYS A 30 -6.85 6.66 -1.19
N ASN A 31 -7.52 7.13 -0.15
CA ASN A 31 -6.97 7.02 1.20
C ASN A 31 -6.92 5.57 1.69
N PHE A 32 -7.95 4.75 1.41
CA PHE A 32 -8.00 3.35 1.80
C PHE A 32 -6.81 2.55 1.25
N MET A 33 -6.47 2.74 -0.03
CA MET A 33 -5.32 2.05 -0.63
C MET A 33 -4.01 2.56 -0.02
N LEU A 34 -3.85 3.88 0.15
CA LEU A 34 -2.61 4.44 0.69
C LEU A 34 -2.41 4.19 2.19
N GLN A 35 -3.47 3.86 2.93
CA GLN A 35 -3.40 3.48 4.35
C GLN A 35 -2.66 2.16 4.58
N THR A 36 -2.40 1.34 3.56
CA THR A 36 -1.62 0.12 3.72
C THR A 36 -0.21 0.41 4.21
N GLU A 37 0.39 1.53 3.80
CA GLU A 37 1.77 1.89 4.16
C GLU A 37 1.90 2.33 5.63
N PRO A 38 1.12 3.30 6.14
CA PRO A 38 1.08 3.58 7.58
C PRO A 38 0.70 2.36 8.42
N GLN A 39 -0.17 1.48 7.92
CA GLN A 39 -0.48 0.22 8.62
C GLN A 39 0.77 -0.65 8.79
N ILE A 40 1.61 -0.80 7.75
CA ILE A 40 2.86 -1.59 7.82
C ILE A 40 3.86 -0.94 8.78
N GLN A 41 4.07 0.38 8.63
CA GLN A 41 5.15 1.09 9.29
C GLN A 41 4.82 1.45 10.75
N GLU A 42 3.64 2.01 11.01
CA GLU A 42 3.28 2.55 12.33
C GLU A 42 2.60 1.51 13.20
N ILE A 43 1.67 0.73 12.64
CA ILE A 43 0.87 -0.23 13.42
C ILE A 43 1.58 -1.56 13.54
N LEU A 44 2.09 -2.10 12.43
CA LEU A 44 2.76 -3.40 12.41
C LEU A 44 4.26 -3.29 12.73
N ARG A 45 4.82 -2.07 12.75
CA ARG A 45 6.23 -1.77 13.05
C ARG A 45 7.23 -2.50 12.15
N ILE A 46 6.82 -2.83 10.93
CA ILE A 46 7.64 -3.49 9.95
C ILE A 46 8.43 -2.41 9.22
N LYS A 47 9.77 -2.52 9.22
CA LYS A 47 10.65 -1.59 8.51
C LYS A 47 10.50 -1.77 7.00
N GLU A 48 9.69 -0.89 6.41
CA GLU A 48 9.32 -0.88 5.00
C GLU A 48 9.17 0.59 4.57
N VAL A 49 9.32 0.87 3.28
CA VAL A 49 9.20 2.22 2.70
C VAL A 49 7.94 2.31 1.84
N GLY A 50 7.42 3.48 1.50
CA GLY A 50 6.16 3.58 0.74
C GLY A 50 6.18 2.92 -0.66
N GLN A 51 5.08 3.05 -1.41
CA GLN A 51 4.93 2.45 -2.76
C GLN A 51 6.07 2.84 -3.72
N ASP A 52 6.52 1.90 -4.57
CA ASP A 52 7.57 2.17 -5.58
C ASP A 52 7.06 3.00 -6.77
N TYR A 53 5.80 2.83 -7.15
CA TYR A 53 5.20 3.61 -8.24
C TYR A 53 3.83 4.16 -7.85
N PHE A 54 3.59 5.40 -8.26
CA PHE A 54 2.36 6.12 -7.97
C PHE A 54 1.84 6.79 -9.24
N ILE A 55 0.63 6.40 -9.66
CA ILE A 55 -0.10 7.06 -10.74
C ILE A 55 -1.45 7.47 -10.20
N GLN A 56 -1.81 8.74 -10.33
CA GLN A 56 -3.14 9.23 -10.00
C GLN A 56 -3.77 9.88 -11.22
N ILE A 57 -5.01 9.53 -11.53
CA ILE A 57 -5.86 10.20 -12.52
C ILE A 57 -6.93 10.94 -11.73
N THR A 58 -6.98 12.26 -11.80
CA THR A 58 -7.96 13.04 -11.03
C THR A 58 -8.26 14.38 -11.67
N ASP A 59 -9.48 14.86 -11.54
CA ASP A 59 -9.88 16.24 -11.85
C ASP A 59 -9.76 17.17 -10.63
N ALA A 60 -9.43 16.63 -9.46
CA ALA A 60 -9.35 17.37 -8.21
C ALA A 60 -8.15 18.31 -8.19
N ARG A 61 -8.41 19.58 -7.91
CA ARG A 61 -7.38 20.63 -7.85
C ARG A 61 -6.71 20.67 -6.48
N VAL A 62 -5.41 20.98 -6.48
CA VAL A 62 -4.55 21.02 -5.28
C VAL A 62 -4.90 22.19 -4.36
N ASP A 63 -5.33 23.33 -4.91
CA ASP A 63 -5.59 24.58 -4.19
C ASP A 63 -6.67 24.48 -3.11
N THR A 64 -7.57 23.50 -3.24
CA THR A 64 -8.65 23.26 -2.27
C THR A 64 -8.17 22.61 -0.97
N GLY A 65 -6.93 22.12 -0.91
CA GLY A 65 -6.41 21.37 0.25
C GLY A 65 -7.11 20.02 0.47
N GLY A 66 -7.92 19.56 -0.48
CA GLY A 66 -8.63 18.28 -0.38
C GLY A 66 -7.72 17.08 -0.62
N LEU A 67 -7.96 15.98 0.11
CA LEU A 67 -7.23 14.70 -0.05
C LEU A 67 -7.21 14.18 -1.50
N SER A 68 -8.26 14.45 -2.27
CA SER A 68 -8.34 14.09 -3.68
C SER A 68 -7.25 14.78 -4.52
N GLY A 69 -6.96 16.05 -4.26
CA GLY A 69 -5.92 16.83 -4.95
C GLY A 69 -4.53 16.74 -4.31
N ALA A 70 -4.39 16.07 -3.17
CA ALA A 70 -3.11 15.98 -2.44
C ALA A 70 -1.98 15.43 -3.32
N THR A 71 -0.85 16.14 -3.33
CA THR A 71 0.29 15.85 -4.20
C THR A 71 1.11 14.65 -3.71
N PRO A 72 1.87 13.97 -4.57
CA PRO A 72 2.81 12.92 -4.16
C PRO A 72 3.80 13.38 -3.10
N LYS A 73 4.26 14.64 -3.17
CA LYS A 73 5.16 15.23 -2.16
C LYS A 73 4.52 15.27 -0.77
N GLU A 74 3.22 15.52 -0.69
CA GLU A 74 2.47 15.45 0.56
C GLU A 74 2.30 13.98 1.03
N ALA A 75 2.11 13.04 0.10
CA ALA A 75 1.99 11.62 0.45
C ALA A 75 3.30 11.03 1.05
N VAL A 76 4.46 11.58 0.68
CA VAL A 76 5.78 11.18 1.19
C VAL A 76 5.93 11.46 2.67
N THR A 77 5.40 12.58 3.18
CA THR A 77 5.52 12.94 4.60
C THR A 77 4.80 11.93 5.51
N TRP A 78 3.84 11.20 4.94
CA TRP A 78 3.09 10.14 5.62
C TRP A 78 3.64 8.74 5.35
N GLY A 79 4.83 8.62 4.74
CA GLY A 79 5.43 7.34 4.39
C GLY A 79 4.69 6.53 3.32
N LYS A 80 3.71 7.13 2.62
CA LYS A 80 2.85 6.43 1.63
C LYS A 80 3.57 6.14 0.30
N ILE A 81 4.59 6.92 -0.02
CA ILE A 81 5.42 6.78 -1.22
C ILE A 81 6.88 6.76 -0.77
N ASP A 82 7.71 5.90 -1.37
CA ASP A 82 9.16 5.92 -1.10
C ASP A 82 9.72 7.31 -1.45
N PRO A 83 10.38 8.02 -0.51
CA PRO A 83 11.01 9.32 -0.77
C PRO A 83 11.96 9.34 -1.98
N LYS A 84 12.53 8.20 -2.37
CA LYS A 84 13.41 8.06 -3.55
C LYS A 84 12.65 7.97 -4.87
N GLU A 85 11.38 7.60 -4.83
CA GLU A 85 10.56 7.30 -6.01
C GLU A 85 9.55 8.41 -6.32
N VAL A 86 9.56 9.50 -5.54
CA VAL A 86 8.66 10.66 -5.69
C VAL A 86 8.72 11.28 -7.07
N GLU A 87 9.93 11.38 -7.64
CA GLU A 87 10.14 11.94 -8.98
C GLU A 87 9.54 11.07 -10.09
N LYS A 88 9.24 9.79 -9.79
CA LYS A 88 8.58 8.86 -10.71
C LYS A 88 7.06 8.84 -10.53
N SER A 89 6.53 9.64 -9.60
CA SER A 89 5.09 9.76 -9.37
C SER A 89 4.44 10.62 -10.44
N VAL A 90 3.31 10.17 -10.99
CA VAL A 90 2.58 10.87 -12.05
C VAL A 90 1.18 11.21 -11.58
N ILE A 91 0.77 12.48 -11.77
CA ILE A 91 -0.63 12.89 -11.65
C ILE A 91 -1.11 13.33 -13.03
N VAL A 92 -2.21 12.73 -13.48
CA VAL A 92 -2.90 13.07 -14.73
C VAL A 92 -4.15 13.86 -14.37
N TYR A 93 -4.12 15.16 -14.65
CA TYR A 93 -5.26 16.05 -14.41
C TYR A 93 -6.29 15.95 -15.55
N THR A 94 -7.14 14.92 -15.51
CA THR A 94 -8.16 14.68 -16.53
C THR A 94 -9.25 13.74 -16.03
N ASP A 95 -10.33 13.62 -16.80
CA ASP A 95 -11.41 12.68 -16.55
C ASP A 95 -10.96 11.23 -16.81
N SER A 96 -11.36 10.32 -15.91
CA SER A 96 -11.01 8.90 -16.00
C SER A 96 -11.52 8.20 -17.27
N THR A 97 -12.64 8.67 -17.84
CA THR A 97 -13.22 8.16 -19.09
C THR A 97 -12.36 8.51 -20.31
N ILE A 98 -11.48 9.51 -20.20
CA ILE A 98 -10.48 9.83 -21.22
C ILE A 98 -9.19 9.04 -20.98
N ALA A 99 -8.66 9.09 -19.76
CA ALA A 99 -7.36 8.50 -19.45
C ALA A 99 -7.34 6.97 -19.55
N LEU A 100 -8.35 6.29 -18.98
CA LEU A 100 -8.33 4.83 -18.89
C LEU A 100 -8.34 4.15 -20.26
N PRO A 101 -9.22 4.52 -21.22
CA PRO A 101 -9.19 3.91 -22.55
C PRO A 101 -7.86 4.10 -23.28
N LEU A 102 -7.23 5.27 -23.18
CA LEU A 102 -5.94 5.54 -23.81
C LEU A 102 -4.81 4.71 -23.20
N ILE A 103 -4.74 4.65 -21.87
CA ILE A 103 -3.74 3.83 -21.15
C ILE A 103 -3.94 2.36 -21.49
N THR A 104 -5.18 1.86 -21.45
CA THR A 104 -5.49 0.47 -21.78
C THR A 104 -5.13 0.13 -23.22
N ALA A 105 -5.49 0.97 -24.20
CA ALA A 105 -5.16 0.75 -25.60
C ALA A 105 -3.63 0.69 -25.81
N TYR A 106 -2.88 1.61 -25.21
CA TYR A 106 -1.42 1.62 -25.28
C TYR A 106 -0.81 0.36 -24.67
N ILE A 107 -1.25 -0.06 -23.48
CA ILE A 107 -0.74 -1.27 -22.82
C ILE A 107 -1.05 -2.52 -23.66
N MET A 108 -2.28 -2.64 -24.19
CA MET A 108 -2.66 -3.78 -25.02
C MET A 108 -1.83 -3.88 -26.30
N GLN A 109 -1.41 -2.75 -26.86
CA GLN A 109 -0.59 -2.71 -28.07
C GLN A 109 0.89 -2.98 -27.79
N ASN A 110 1.42 -2.57 -26.64
CA ASN A 110 2.86 -2.52 -26.38
C ASN A 110 3.36 -3.52 -25.32
N ALA A 111 2.49 -4.15 -24.55
CA ALA A 111 2.88 -5.05 -23.46
C ALA A 111 2.43 -6.49 -23.72
N ALA A 112 3.34 -7.44 -23.47
CA ALA A 112 2.98 -8.85 -23.47
C ALA A 112 2.08 -9.19 -22.26
N PRO A 113 1.10 -10.12 -22.42
CA PRO A 113 0.28 -10.60 -21.31
C PRO A 113 1.15 -11.16 -20.17
N LYS A 114 0.81 -10.82 -18.93
CA LYS A 114 1.48 -11.34 -17.72
C LYS A 114 0.69 -12.48 -17.11
N LYS A 115 1.39 -13.46 -16.55
CA LYS A 115 0.75 -14.54 -15.77
C LYS A 115 0.04 -13.93 -14.55
N LEU A 116 -1.23 -14.29 -14.37
CA LEU A 116 -2.05 -13.83 -13.25
C LEU A 116 -1.48 -14.36 -11.92
N LYS A 117 -1.25 -13.44 -10.96
CA LYS A 117 -0.77 -13.78 -9.61
C LYS A 117 -1.86 -14.40 -8.70
N LYS A 118 -3.13 -14.26 -9.06
CA LYS A 118 -4.30 -14.77 -8.31
C LYS A 118 -4.25 -14.45 -6.81
N LEU A 119 -3.97 -13.18 -6.49
CA LEU A 119 -3.70 -12.75 -5.10
C LEU A 119 -4.90 -12.94 -4.16
N TYR A 120 -6.13 -12.83 -4.68
CA TYR A 120 -7.34 -13.05 -3.89
C TYR A 120 -7.48 -14.51 -3.44
N ASP A 121 -7.16 -15.47 -4.31
CA ASP A 121 -7.16 -16.90 -3.98
C ASP A 121 -6.13 -17.23 -2.89
N ARG A 122 -5.06 -16.43 -2.80
CA ARG A 122 -4.00 -16.55 -1.80
C ARG A 122 -4.30 -15.82 -0.48
N LYS A 123 -5.47 -15.20 -0.30
CA LYS A 123 -5.69 -14.30 0.85
C LYS A 123 -5.40 -14.92 2.21
N GLY A 124 -5.74 -16.20 2.41
CA GLY A 124 -5.49 -16.90 3.68
C GLY A 124 -3.99 -17.03 3.98
N GLU A 125 -3.19 -17.38 2.97
CA GLU A 125 -1.73 -17.42 3.04
C GLU A 125 -1.16 -16.03 3.38
N LEU A 126 -1.59 -15.00 2.66
CA LEU A 126 -1.08 -13.64 2.82
C LEU A 126 -1.41 -13.06 4.20
N MET A 127 -2.64 -13.29 4.68
CA MET A 127 -3.07 -12.87 6.01
C MET A 127 -2.30 -13.60 7.12
N LYS A 128 -1.96 -14.88 6.93
CA LYS A 128 -1.09 -15.61 7.86
C LYS A 128 0.30 -14.97 7.92
N LYS A 129 0.93 -14.70 6.77
CA LYS A 129 2.22 -13.99 6.69
C LYS A 129 2.18 -12.64 7.42
N LEU A 130 1.13 -11.85 7.21
CA LEU A 130 0.93 -10.57 7.90
C LEU A 130 0.89 -10.73 9.42
N ARG A 131 0.14 -11.72 9.91
CA ARG A 131 0.02 -12.03 11.34
C ARG A 131 1.36 -12.48 11.93
N ASP A 132 2.06 -13.37 11.25
CA ASP A 132 3.35 -13.89 11.71
C ASP A 132 4.39 -12.76 11.77
N SER A 133 4.47 -11.92 10.72
CA SER A 133 5.31 -10.72 10.70
C SER A 133 5.00 -9.75 11.85
N TYR A 134 3.73 -9.57 12.19
CA TYR A 134 3.34 -8.72 13.32
C TYR A 134 3.91 -9.22 14.64
N PHE A 135 3.73 -10.50 14.96
CA PHE A 135 4.23 -11.05 16.23
C PHE A 135 5.76 -11.08 16.30
N GLU A 136 6.44 -11.37 15.18
CA GLU A 136 7.90 -11.31 15.10
C GLU A 136 8.42 -9.89 15.40
N ASN A 137 7.89 -8.87 14.72
CA ASN A 137 8.32 -7.48 14.93
C ASN A 137 7.86 -6.92 16.28
N PHE A 138 6.69 -7.34 16.79
CA PHE A 138 6.21 -6.90 18.10
C PHE A 138 7.10 -7.43 19.23
N ARG A 139 7.55 -8.70 19.14
CA ARG A 139 8.54 -9.26 20.07
C ARG A 139 9.85 -8.49 20.06
N GLU A 140 10.32 -8.10 18.88
CA GLU A 140 11.57 -7.34 18.73
C GLU A 140 11.44 -5.91 19.26
N THR A 141 10.34 -5.22 18.94
CA THR A 141 10.16 -3.78 19.22
C THR A 141 9.53 -3.47 20.58
N ALA A 142 8.82 -4.42 21.19
CA ALA A 142 8.13 -4.26 22.47
C ALA A 142 8.20 -5.52 23.37
N PRO A 143 9.40 -6.03 23.70
CA PRO A 143 9.55 -7.31 24.40
C PRO A 143 8.86 -7.34 25.78
N LYS A 144 8.85 -6.20 26.50
CA LYS A 144 8.21 -6.08 27.82
C LYS A 144 6.68 -6.09 27.76
N GLU A 145 6.09 -5.58 26.67
CA GLU A 145 4.64 -5.61 26.48
C GLU A 145 4.19 -7.00 26.07
N MET A 146 4.98 -7.67 25.22
CA MET A 146 4.70 -9.04 24.81
C MET A 146 4.75 -10.02 26.00
N SER A 147 5.77 -9.92 26.87
CA SER A 147 5.84 -10.77 28.07
C SER A 147 4.62 -10.59 28.98
N ARG A 148 4.10 -9.36 29.08
CA ARG A 148 2.89 -9.05 29.86
C ARG A 148 1.63 -9.63 29.21
N ILE A 149 1.53 -9.63 27.88
CA ILE A 149 0.42 -10.26 27.15
C ILE A 149 0.47 -11.78 27.31
N GLU A 150 1.66 -12.38 27.17
CA GLU A 150 1.85 -13.83 27.32
C GLU A 150 1.49 -14.28 28.75
N GLU A 151 1.88 -13.50 29.77
CA GLU A 151 1.50 -13.73 31.18
C GLU A 151 -0.01 -13.60 31.42
N LEU A 152 -0.69 -12.62 30.78
CA LEU A 152 -2.14 -12.48 30.87
C LEU A 152 -2.89 -13.61 30.17
N LEU A 153 -2.33 -14.16 29.08
CA LEU A 153 -2.91 -15.29 28.36
C LEU A 153 -2.69 -16.61 29.12
N SER A 154 -1.58 -16.76 29.84
CA SER A 154 -1.32 -17.95 30.68
C SER A 154 -2.09 -17.96 31.99
N ASN A 155 -2.42 -16.80 32.55
CA ASN A 155 -3.15 -16.69 33.82
C ASN A 155 -4.68 -16.73 33.68
N ASN A 156 -5.22 -16.75 32.45
CA ASN A 156 -6.65 -16.81 32.17
C ASN A 156 -7.10 -18.17 31.59
N PHE A 157 -6.26 -19.21 31.71
CA PHE A 157 -6.59 -20.61 31.41
C PHE A 157 -6.07 -21.55 32.50
#